data_AF-A0A640SK46-F1
#
_entry.id   AF-A0A640SK46-F1
#
_cell.length_a   1.000
_cell.length_b   1.000
_cell.length_c   1.000
_cell.angle_alpha   90.00
_cell.angle_beta   90.00
_cell.angle_gamma   90.00
#
_symmetry.space_group_name_H-M   'P 1'
#
loop_
_entity.id
_entity.type
_entity.pdbx_description
1 polymer ?
#
loop_
_entity_poly.entity_id
_entity_poly.type
_entity_poly.pdbx_seq_one_letter_code
_entity_poly.pdbx_strand_id
1 'polypeptide(L)'
;MPKVALTRRRTLLAGAALGGVALLTGCSEDSGPDRTEHSSAAERLRERSARDSTTLLARYDATLAAHPSLEPRLRPLRAEVARHAEAFGKDRAAPSPEGDASDGPAREAGAPASGPAPHGSQRPSGPQVPRDERAARAALADAERKLSDVRTKALTGAPPELARLLASVAAAGAAHAYLGGAGRMTGPAAPRRARTGEGACA
;
A
#
# COMPACT_ATOMS: atom_id res chain seq x y z
N MET A 1 61.35 17.42 -15.73
CA MET A 1 62.32 16.41 -15.22
C MET A 1 62.72 16.84 -13.83
N PRO A 2 62.72 15.98 -12.78
CA PRO A 2 62.23 14.59 -12.63
C PRO A 2 60.96 14.53 -11.70
N LYS A 3 59.98 13.62 -11.88
CA LYS A 3 59.91 12.17 -11.58
C LYS A 3 60.24 11.81 -10.12
N VAL A 4 59.22 11.37 -9.35
CA VAL A 4 59.29 10.09 -8.61
C VAL A 4 57.89 9.46 -8.51
N ALA A 5 57.74 8.31 -9.15
CA ALA A 5 56.67 7.35 -8.89
C ALA A 5 57.00 6.56 -7.63
N LEU A 6 56.01 6.27 -6.78
CA LEU A 6 56.09 5.15 -5.84
C LEU A 6 54.85 4.28 -5.98
N THR A 7 54.94 3.38 -6.95
CA THR A 7 54.20 2.13 -6.96
C THR A 7 54.66 1.27 -5.77
N ARG A 8 53.71 0.57 -5.15
CA ARG A 8 53.83 -0.74 -4.50
C ARG A 8 54.32 -0.80 -3.05
N ARG A 9 53.41 -1.23 -2.16
CA ARG A 9 53.64 -2.43 -1.34
C ARG A 9 52.42 -3.36 -1.38
N ARG A 10 52.68 -4.56 -1.88
CA ARG A 10 51.84 -5.75 -1.78
C ARG A 10 51.94 -6.28 -0.35
N THR A 11 50.82 -6.64 0.24
CA THR A 11 50.75 -7.67 1.27
C THR A 11 49.68 -8.65 0.83
N LEU A 12 50.15 -9.74 0.22
CA LEU A 12 49.44 -11.00 0.21
C LEU A 12 49.46 -11.53 1.64
N LEU A 13 48.29 -11.78 2.23
CA LEU A 13 48.15 -12.88 3.17
C LEU A 13 47.14 -13.86 2.58
N ALA A 14 47.68 -14.92 1.99
CA ALA A 14 47.00 -16.19 1.85
C ALA A 14 46.98 -16.86 3.24
N GLY A 15 45.79 -17.22 3.70
CA GLY A 15 45.57 -18.03 4.89
C GLY A 15 44.36 -18.90 4.66
N ALA A 16 44.61 -20.12 4.17
CA ALA A 16 43.62 -21.15 3.92
C ALA A 16 43.09 -21.69 5.26
N ALA A 17 41.76 -21.67 5.43
CA ALA A 17 41.06 -22.57 6.33
C ALA A 17 40.33 -23.60 5.45
N LEU A 18 40.79 -24.84 5.55
CA LEU A 18 40.17 -26.04 4.99
C LEU A 18 38.89 -26.35 5.77
N GLY A 19 37.80 -26.65 5.07
CA GLY A 19 36.68 -27.43 5.62
C GLY A 19 35.29 -26.96 5.21
N GLY A 20 34.69 -27.62 4.21
CA GLY A 20 33.24 -27.62 3.99
C GLY A 20 32.75 -27.01 2.67
N VAL A 21 33.11 -27.61 1.54
CA VAL A 21 32.30 -27.51 0.30
C VAL A 21 31.37 -28.73 0.27
N ALA A 22 30.12 -28.48 -0.16
CA ALA A 22 28.95 -29.35 -0.18
C ALA A 22 28.24 -29.41 1.19
N LEU A 23 27.21 -28.61 1.45
CA LEU A 23 26.03 -28.47 0.62
C LEU A 23 25.66 -26.98 0.44
N LEU A 24 25.71 -26.50 -0.81
CA LEU A 24 24.59 -25.70 -1.30
C LEU A 24 23.40 -26.67 -1.27
N THR A 25 22.76 -26.80 -0.11
CA THR A 25 21.36 -27.20 -0.11
C THR A 25 20.71 -26.05 -0.86
N GLY A 26 20.44 -26.29 -2.14
CA GLY A 26 19.41 -25.55 -2.82
C GLY A 26 18.21 -25.52 -1.88
N CYS A 27 17.47 -24.43 -1.95
CA CYS A 27 16.14 -24.32 -1.40
C CYS A 27 15.29 -25.47 -2.00
N SER A 28 15.47 -26.69 -1.51
CA SER A 28 14.52 -27.76 -1.65
C SER A 28 13.44 -27.31 -0.70
N GLU A 29 12.48 -26.61 -1.29
CA GLU A 29 11.31 -26.13 -0.60
C GLU A 29 10.62 -27.39 -0.08
N ASP A 30 10.82 -27.65 1.21
CA ASP A 30 9.91 -28.50 1.96
C ASP A 30 8.56 -27.79 1.89
N SER A 31 7.81 -28.15 0.85
CA SER A 31 6.52 -27.58 0.49
C SER A 31 5.48 -28.23 1.37
N GLY A 32 5.59 -27.98 2.67
CA GLY A 32 4.60 -28.40 3.64
C GLY A 32 3.29 -27.64 3.42
N PRO A 33 2.13 -28.24 3.75
CA PRO A 33 0.82 -27.59 3.62
C PRO A 33 0.79 -26.24 4.36
N ASP A 34 1.46 -26.14 5.51
CA ASP A 34 1.58 -24.88 6.26
C ASP A 34 2.27 -23.80 5.43
N ARG A 35 3.40 -24.08 4.76
CA ARG A 35 4.12 -23.07 3.96
C ARG A 35 3.26 -22.54 2.81
N THR A 36 2.50 -23.41 2.15
CA THR A 36 1.56 -23.04 1.09
C THR A 36 0.43 -22.18 1.62
N GLU A 37 -0.14 -22.51 2.78
CA GLU A 37 -1.19 -21.71 3.43
C GLU A 37 -0.69 -20.33 3.86
N HIS A 38 0.52 -20.23 4.41
CA HIS A 38 1.13 -18.94 4.76
C HIS A 38 1.40 -18.09 3.50
N SER A 39 1.80 -18.70 2.39
CA SER A 39 1.97 -18.02 1.11
C SER A 39 0.64 -17.49 0.56
N SER A 40 -0.40 -18.33 0.58
CA SER A 40 -1.75 -17.95 0.11
C SER A 40 -2.35 -16.84 0.97
N ALA A 41 -2.15 -16.88 2.28
CA ALA A 41 -2.56 -15.81 3.20
C ALA A 41 -1.82 -14.50 2.94
N ALA A 42 -0.52 -14.56 2.65
CA ALA A 42 0.29 -13.39 2.29
C ALA A 42 -0.15 -12.77 0.96
N GLU A 43 -0.48 -13.59 -0.04
CA GLU A 43 -1.02 -13.12 -1.32
C GLU A 43 -2.38 -12.42 -1.13
N ARG A 44 -3.31 -13.04 -0.38
CA ARG A 44 -4.60 -12.42 -0.04
C ARG A 44 -4.43 -11.09 0.70
N LEU A 45 -3.44 -10.99 1.60
CA LEU A 45 -3.15 -9.76 2.32
C LEU A 45 -2.58 -8.68 1.39
N ARG A 46 -1.68 -9.02 0.46
CA ARG A 46 -1.18 -8.09 -0.56
C ARG A 46 -2.32 -7.57 -1.44
N GLU A 47 -3.16 -8.46 -1.95
CA GLU A 47 -4.27 -8.11 -2.82
C GLU A 47 -5.29 -7.19 -2.11
N ARG A 48 -5.62 -7.51 -0.85
CA ARG A 48 -6.46 -6.64 -0.01
C ARG A 48 -5.82 -5.27 0.18
N SER A 49 -4.52 -5.21 0.47
CA SER A 49 -3.78 -3.96 0.67
C SER A 49 -3.73 -3.10 -0.60
N ALA A 50 -3.60 -3.72 -1.77
CA ALA A 50 -3.71 -3.05 -3.07
C ALA A 50 -5.12 -2.47 -3.25
N ARG A 51 -6.17 -3.27 -3.05
CA ARG A 51 -7.58 -2.84 -3.16
C ARG A 51 -7.95 -1.72 -2.20
N ASP A 52 -7.47 -1.76 -0.97
CA ASP A 52 -7.72 -0.70 -0.01
C ASP A 52 -7.00 0.61 -0.41
N SER A 53 -5.79 0.50 -0.98
CA SER A 53 -5.02 1.65 -1.47
C SER A 53 -5.67 2.29 -2.70
N THR A 54 -6.19 1.50 -3.64
CA THR A 54 -6.93 2.02 -4.80
C THR A 54 -8.27 2.64 -4.39
N THR A 55 -8.95 2.07 -3.40
CA THR A 55 -10.17 2.66 -2.83
C THR A 55 -9.88 4.02 -2.18
N LEU A 56 -8.77 4.15 -1.47
CA LEU A 56 -8.34 5.43 -0.92
C LEU A 56 -7.98 6.43 -2.03
N LEU A 57 -7.30 6.00 -3.09
CA LEU A 57 -7.00 6.84 -4.25
C LEU A 57 -8.28 7.41 -4.89
N ALA A 58 -9.31 6.59 -5.05
CA ALA A 58 -10.61 7.03 -5.56
C ALA A 58 -11.27 8.10 -4.66
N ARG A 59 -11.04 8.06 -3.34
CA ARG A 59 -11.52 9.12 -2.42
C ARG A 59 -10.75 10.43 -2.61
N TYR A 60 -9.44 10.38 -2.84
CA TYR A 60 -8.67 11.57 -3.22
C TYR A 60 -9.19 12.16 -4.53
N ASP A 61 -9.45 11.33 -5.54
CA ASP A 61 -9.96 11.77 -6.85
C ASP A 61 -11.32 12.44 -6.74
N ALA A 62 -12.25 11.83 -6.01
CA ALA A 62 -13.55 12.43 -5.76
C ALA A 62 -13.45 13.74 -4.96
N THR A 63 -12.53 13.82 -4.00
CA THR A 63 -12.31 15.04 -3.20
C THR A 63 -11.77 16.18 -4.08
N LEU A 64 -10.81 15.88 -4.96
CA LEU A 64 -10.25 16.85 -5.90
C LEU A 64 -11.29 17.32 -6.93
N ALA A 65 -12.16 16.42 -7.39
CA ALA A 65 -13.25 16.77 -8.30
C ALA A 65 -14.31 17.66 -7.64
N ALA A 66 -14.63 17.41 -6.36
CA ALA A 66 -15.60 18.21 -5.60
C ALA A 66 -15.03 19.54 -5.12
N HIS A 67 -13.72 19.59 -4.83
CA HIS A 67 -13.04 20.74 -4.22
C HIS A 67 -11.73 21.09 -4.97
N PRO A 68 -11.80 21.71 -6.17
CA PRO A 68 -10.62 22.01 -6.97
C PRO A 68 -9.60 22.94 -6.27
N SER A 69 -10.06 23.80 -5.36
CA SER A 69 -9.23 24.67 -4.53
C SER A 69 -8.19 23.91 -3.68
N LEU A 70 -8.43 22.62 -3.39
CA LEU A 70 -7.55 21.76 -2.61
C LEU A 70 -6.43 21.11 -3.44
N GLU A 71 -6.49 21.21 -4.77
CA GLU A 71 -5.57 20.53 -5.69
C GLU A 71 -4.09 20.75 -5.38
N PRO A 72 -3.60 22.00 -5.16
CA PRO A 72 -2.18 22.22 -4.89
C PRO A 72 -1.66 21.49 -3.65
N ARG A 73 -2.55 21.22 -2.68
CA ARG A 73 -2.21 20.54 -1.42
C ARG A 73 -2.38 19.04 -1.49
N LEU A 74 -3.42 18.55 -2.15
CA LEU A 74 -3.77 17.13 -2.14
C LEU A 74 -3.11 16.35 -3.26
N ARG A 75 -2.72 16.99 -4.38
CA ARG A 75 -2.12 16.30 -5.53
C ARG A 75 -0.80 15.56 -5.18
N PRO A 76 0.13 16.11 -4.39
CA PRO A 76 1.32 15.35 -3.97
C PRO A 76 0.97 14.14 -3.10
N LEU A 77 0.04 14.28 -2.14
CA LEU A 77 -0.39 13.18 -1.28
C LEU A 77 -1.08 12.07 -2.09
N ARG A 78 -1.94 12.44 -3.05
CA ARG A 78 -2.58 11.53 -3.99
C ARG A 78 -1.55 10.73 -4.79
N ALA A 79 -0.49 11.38 -5.28
CA ALA A 79 0.56 10.71 -6.04
C ALA A 79 1.31 9.66 -5.21
N GLU A 80 1.61 9.95 -3.94
CA GLU A 80 2.21 8.97 -3.03
C GLU A 80 1.27 7.79 -2.74
N VAL A 81 -0.03 8.04 -2.55
CA VAL A 81 -1.02 6.95 -2.40
C VAL A 81 -1.10 6.06 -3.64
N ALA A 82 -1.00 6.63 -4.85
CA ALA A 82 -0.94 5.85 -6.09
C ALA A 82 0.31 4.95 -6.12
N ARG A 83 1.48 5.48 -5.76
CA ARG A 83 2.73 4.70 -5.64
C ARG A 83 2.62 3.58 -4.61
N HIS A 84 1.94 3.81 -3.49
CA HIS A 84 1.68 2.76 -2.51
C HIS A 84 0.78 1.65 -3.08
N ALA A 85 -0.24 1.98 -3.87
CA ALA A 85 -1.09 1.00 -4.52
C ALA A 85 -0.28 0.13 -5.51
N GLU A 86 0.55 0.77 -6.34
CA GLU A 86 1.48 0.08 -7.25
C GLU A 86 2.47 -0.81 -6.49
N ALA A 87 2.94 -0.37 -5.32
CA ALA A 87 3.90 -1.11 -4.52
C ALA A 87 3.36 -2.46 -4.02
N PHE A 88 2.04 -2.61 -3.85
CA PHE A 88 1.43 -3.90 -3.52
C PHE A 88 1.20 -4.79 -4.76
N GLY A 89 1.21 -4.23 -5.98
CA GLY A 89 0.98 -4.95 -7.24
C GLY A 89 2.24 -5.50 -7.92
N LYS A 90 3.40 -4.84 -7.71
CA LYS A 90 4.68 -5.16 -8.39
C LYS A 90 5.28 -6.53 -8.03
N ASP A 91 5.03 -7.06 -6.84
CA ASP A 91 5.60 -8.34 -6.39
C ASP A 91 4.89 -9.58 -6.96
N ARG A 92 3.78 -9.41 -7.70
CA ARG A 92 3.12 -10.50 -8.44
C ARG A 92 3.79 -10.77 -9.80
N ALA A 93 4.59 -9.82 -10.29
CA ALA A 93 5.11 -9.79 -11.65
C ALA A 93 6.58 -10.21 -11.77
N ALA A 94 7.13 -10.96 -10.80
CA ALA A 94 8.38 -11.68 -11.01
C ALA A 94 8.06 -13.10 -11.52
N PRO A 95 7.98 -13.33 -12.85
CA PRO A 95 8.04 -14.68 -13.37
C PRO A 95 9.42 -15.25 -13.08
N SER A 96 9.47 -16.42 -12.43
CA SER A 96 10.66 -17.28 -12.47
C SER A 96 11.00 -17.56 -13.93
N PRO A 97 12.27 -17.44 -14.36
CA PRO A 97 12.63 -17.60 -15.76
C PRO A 97 12.76 -19.08 -16.14
N GLU A 98 11.79 -19.94 -15.80
CA GLU A 98 11.77 -21.33 -16.23
C GLU A 98 10.33 -21.77 -16.47
N GLY A 99 10.00 -21.97 -17.75
CA GLY A 99 8.66 -22.29 -18.22
C GLY A 99 8.63 -22.26 -19.73
N ASP A 100 9.42 -23.14 -20.35
CA ASP A 100 9.25 -23.53 -21.75
C ASP A 100 7.84 -24.10 -21.92
N ALA A 101 7.03 -23.44 -22.76
CA ALA A 101 5.81 -24.03 -23.31
C ALA A 101 5.45 -23.30 -24.61
N SER A 102 5.91 -23.90 -25.69
CA SER A 102 5.23 -24.12 -26.97
C SER A 102 4.41 -22.99 -27.61
N ASP A 103 4.94 -22.61 -28.76
CA ASP A 103 4.27 -22.06 -29.92
C ASP A 103 3.04 -22.89 -30.38
N GLY A 104 1.98 -22.22 -30.84
CA GLY A 104 0.85 -22.82 -31.58
C GLY A 104 -0.55 -22.23 -31.30
N PRO A 105 -1.45 -22.17 -32.30
CA PRO A 105 -1.88 -20.89 -32.88
C PRO A 105 -3.33 -20.45 -32.60
N ALA A 106 -3.65 -19.30 -33.19
CA ALA A 106 -4.85 -18.48 -32.99
C ALA A 106 -6.14 -18.97 -33.69
N ARG A 107 -7.25 -18.39 -33.19
CA ARG A 107 -8.56 -18.07 -33.80
C ARG A 107 -9.68 -19.09 -33.61
N GLU A 108 -10.78 -18.64 -32.98
CA GLU A 108 -12.01 -18.31 -33.72
C GLU A 108 -12.99 -17.45 -32.91
N ALA A 109 -13.84 -16.75 -33.67
CA ALA A 109 -14.69 -15.65 -33.26
C ALA A 109 -16.00 -16.11 -32.61
N GLY A 110 -16.57 -15.26 -31.75
CA GLY A 110 -17.95 -15.38 -31.29
C GLY A 110 -18.38 -14.13 -30.53
N ALA A 111 -19.21 -13.28 -31.16
CA ALA A 111 -19.94 -12.18 -30.54
C ALA A 111 -21.46 -12.44 -30.71
N PRO A 112 -22.35 -11.72 -30.01
CA PRO A 112 -22.74 -11.98 -28.62
C PRO A 112 -24.22 -12.38 -28.51
N ALA A 113 -24.59 -13.15 -27.49
CA ALA A 113 -26.00 -13.39 -27.15
C ALA A 113 -26.45 -12.43 -26.05
N SER A 114 -27.42 -11.57 -26.38
CA SER A 114 -28.13 -10.69 -25.47
C SER A 114 -28.95 -11.50 -24.46
N GLY A 115 -28.72 -11.28 -23.17
CA GLY A 115 -29.59 -11.72 -22.07
C GLY A 115 -30.14 -10.51 -21.32
N PRO A 116 -31.43 -10.52 -20.90
CA PRO A 116 -32.03 -9.40 -20.19
C PRO A 116 -31.42 -9.21 -18.79
N ALA A 117 -31.14 -7.95 -18.47
CA ALA A 117 -30.56 -7.53 -17.19
C ALA A 117 -31.55 -7.73 -16.03
N PRO A 118 -31.15 -8.37 -14.92
CA PRO A 118 -31.89 -8.23 -13.67
C PRO A 118 -31.70 -6.80 -13.14
N HIS A 119 -32.83 -6.19 -12.81
CA HIS A 119 -32.97 -4.86 -12.25
C HIS A 119 -32.16 -4.66 -10.96
N GLY A 120 -31.60 -3.46 -10.82
CA GLY A 120 -31.46 -2.84 -9.51
C GLY A 120 -30.16 -3.06 -8.74
N SER A 121 -29.02 -3.29 -9.39
CA SER A 121 -27.74 -2.99 -8.76
C SER A 121 -27.62 -1.47 -8.65
N GLN A 122 -28.01 -0.92 -7.50
CA GLN A 122 -27.62 0.44 -7.12
C GLN A 122 -26.12 0.53 -7.35
N ARG A 123 -25.71 1.32 -8.36
CA ARG A 123 -24.31 1.65 -8.60
C ARG A 123 -23.74 2.04 -7.24
N PRO A 124 -22.64 1.43 -6.75
CA PRO A 124 -22.04 1.90 -5.52
C PRO A 124 -21.84 3.40 -5.72
N SER A 125 -22.62 4.18 -4.99
CA SER A 125 -22.56 5.62 -5.08
C SER A 125 -21.11 5.93 -4.76
N GLY A 126 -20.44 6.65 -5.68
CA GLY A 126 -19.04 6.99 -5.52
C GLY A 126 -18.78 7.57 -4.12
N PRO A 127 -17.52 7.54 -3.66
CA PRO A 127 -17.21 7.99 -2.30
C PRO A 127 -17.88 9.34 -2.01
N GLN A 128 -18.75 9.36 -1.01
CA GLN A 128 -19.52 10.55 -0.64
C GLN A 128 -18.55 11.58 -0.05
N VAL A 129 -18.34 12.68 -0.78
CA VAL A 129 -17.46 13.78 -0.35
C VAL A 129 -18.32 14.85 0.34
N PRO A 130 -18.01 15.23 1.60
CA PRO A 130 -18.65 16.36 2.24
C PRO A 130 -18.57 17.64 1.39
N ARG A 131 -19.65 18.44 1.37
CA ARG A 131 -19.71 19.70 0.61
C ARG A 131 -18.84 20.82 1.20
N ASP A 132 -18.47 20.72 2.47
CA ASP A 132 -17.57 21.66 3.11
C ASP A 132 -16.12 21.18 2.93
N GLU A 133 -15.23 22.06 2.46
CA GLU A 133 -13.82 21.72 2.16
C GLU A 133 -13.09 21.18 3.40
N ARG A 134 -13.33 21.77 4.58
CA ARG A 134 -12.68 21.36 5.82
C ARG A 134 -13.18 19.97 6.25
N ALA A 135 -14.48 19.73 6.15
CA ALA A 135 -15.08 18.43 6.41
C ALA A 135 -14.57 17.37 5.41
N ALA A 136 -14.41 17.72 4.13
CA ALA A 136 -13.86 16.82 3.13
C ALA A 136 -12.42 16.42 3.44
N ARG A 137 -11.57 17.38 3.81
CA ARG A 137 -10.20 17.10 4.27
C ARG A 137 -10.15 16.26 5.54
N ALA A 138 -11.03 16.54 6.50
CA ALA A 138 -11.12 15.76 7.73
C ALA A 138 -11.51 14.31 7.43
N ALA A 139 -12.51 14.09 6.58
CA ALA A 139 -12.93 12.76 6.15
C ALA A 139 -11.82 11.99 5.43
N LEU A 140 -11.02 12.68 4.59
CA LEU A 140 -9.87 12.08 3.91
C LEU A 140 -8.75 11.70 4.89
N ALA A 141 -8.43 12.58 5.84
CA ALA A 141 -7.47 12.30 6.90
C ALA A 141 -7.91 11.15 7.81
N ASP A 142 -9.21 11.02 8.09
CA ASP A 142 -9.76 9.88 8.84
C ASP A 142 -9.68 8.59 8.05
N ALA A 143 -9.89 8.63 6.73
CA ALA A 143 -9.73 7.46 5.87
C ALA A 143 -8.27 6.98 5.84
N GLU A 144 -7.30 7.90 5.75
CA GLU A 144 -5.87 7.61 5.85
C GLU A 144 -5.51 6.97 7.22
N ARG A 145 -5.92 7.60 8.33
CA ARG A 145 -5.72 7.06 9.69
C ARG A 145 -6.26 5.64 9.83
N LYS A 146 -7.53 5.42 9.45
CA LYS A 146 -8.18 4.10 9.54
C LYS A 146 -7.41 3.05 8.76
N LEU A 147 -6.93 3.40 7.57
CA LEU A 147 -6.21 2.44 6.74
C LEU A 147 -4.80 2.16 7.29
N SER A 148 -4.11 3.17 7.82
CA SER A 148 -2.86 2.98 8.57
C SER A 148 -3.03 2.06 9.77
N ASP A 149 -4.13 2.20 10.53
CA ASP A 149 -4.43 1.33 11.66
C ASP A 149 -4.71 -0.12 11.22
N VAL A 150 -5.46 -0.31 10.12
CA VAL A 150 -5.71 -1.63 9.53
C VAL A 150 -4.39 -2.30 9.14
N ARG A 151 -3.49 -1.58 8.46
CA ARG A 151 -2.18 -2.11 8.05
C ARG A 151 -1.29 -2.43 9.26
N THR A 152 -1.28 -1.56 10.27
CA THR A 152 -0.53 -1.78 11.52
C THR A 152 -0.99 -3.04 12.24
N LYS A 153 -2.31 -3.27 12.31
CA LYS A 153 -2.88 -4.50 12.89
C LYS A 153 -2.46 -5.75 12.11
N ALA A 154 -2.42 -5.65 10.78
CA ALA A 154 -2.05 -6.77 9.91
C ALA A 154 -0.58 -7.21 10.02
N LEU A 155 0.31 -6.39 10.61
CA LEU A 155 1.73 -6.73 10.76
C LEU A 155 1.96 -8.03 11.53
N THR A 156 1.10 -8.34 12.50
CA THR A 156 1.24 -9.51 13.38
C THR A 156 1.06 -10.85 12.66
N GLY A 157 0.35 -10.87 11.53
CA GLY A 157 0.11 -12.07 10.73
C GLY A 157 0.82 -12.06 9.37
N ALA A 158 1.66 -11.06 9.10
CA ALA A 158 2.30 -10.89 7.80
C ALA A 158 3.71 -11.53 7.78
N PRO A 159 4.13 -12.16 6.67
CA PRO A 159 5.54 -12.52 6.47
C PRO A 159 6.45 -11.28 6.52
N PRO A 160 7.74 -11.43 6.86
CA PRO A 160 8.62 -10.32 7.22
C PRO A 160 8.75 -9.24 6.14
N GLU A 161 8.90 -9.61 4.87
CA GLU A 161 9.03 -8.61 3.78
C GLU A 161 7.72 -7.84 3.57
N LEU A 162 6.57 -8.52 3.61
CA LEU A 162 5.27 -7.87 3.50
C LEU A 162 4.99 -6.99 4.72
N ALA A 163 5.39 -7.42 5.91
CA ALA A 163 5.29 -6.63 7.13
C ALA A 163 6.09 -5.31 7.02
N ARG A 164 7.31 -5.34 6.46
CA ARG A 164 8.11 -4.13 6.23
C ARG A 164 7.42 -3.16 5.27
N LEU A 165 6.88 -3.67 4.16
CA LEU A 165 6.12 -2.85 3.21
C LEU A 165 4.88 -2.24 3.87
N LEU A 166 4.07 -3.05 4.57
CA LEU A 166 2.89 -2.61 5.29
C LEU A 166 3.21 -1.54 6.34
N ALA A 167 4.28 -1.73 7.11
CA ALA A 167 4.71 -0.79 8.14
C ALA A 167 5.15 0.55 7.53
N SER A 168 5.95 0.52 6.46
CA SER A 168 6.36 1.73 5.75
C SER A 168 5.17 2.52 5.20
N VAL A 169 4.22 1.83 4.55
CA VAL A 169 3.01 2.46 3.99
C VAL A 169 2.06 2.95 5.10
N ALA A 170 1.94 2.22 6.21
CA ALA A 170 1.14 2.64 7.36
C ALA A 170 1.70 3.92 8.01
N ALA A 171 3.03 4.01 8.16
CA ALA A 171 3.69 5.20 8.67
C ALA A 171 3.50 6.40 7.74
N ALA A 172 3.64 6.22 6.43
CA ALA A 172 3.37 7.27 5.44
C ALA A 172 1.91 7.76 5.51
N GLY A 173 0.93 6.85 5.57
CA GLY A 173 -0.49 7.20 5.71
C GLY A 173 -0.80 7.94 7.01
N ALA A 174 -0.13 7.59 8.12
CA ALA A 174 -0.28 8.32 9.38
C ALA A 174 0.24 9.76 9.27
N ALA A 175 1.37 9.95 8.58
CA ALA A 175 1.91 11.28 8.27
C ALA A 175 0.97 12.08 7.34
N HIS A 176 0.41 11.44 6.31
CA HIS A 176 -0.57 12.08 5.41
C HIS A 176 -1.82 12.52 6.18
N ALA A 177 -2.32 11.71 7.11
CA ALA A 177 -3.47 12.05 7.92
C ALA A 177 -3.21 13.23 8.85
N TYR A 178 -1.99 13.37 9.35
CA TYR A 178 -1.55 14.54 10.12
C TYR A 178 -1.50 15.80 9.24
N LEU A 179 -0.83 15.73 8.08
CA LEU A 179 -0.68 16.87 7.17
C LEU A 179 -2.01 17.29 6.51
N GLY A 180 -2.85 16.33 6.16
CA GLY A 180 -4.18 16.53 5.57
C GLY A 180 -5.17 17.19 6.55
N GLY A 181 -5.10 16.79 7.82
CA GLY A 181 -5.93 17.33 8.92
C GLY A 181 -5.43 18.65 9.50
N ALA A 182 -4.12 18.92 9.47
CA ALA A 182 -3.49 20.11 10.07
C ALA A 182 -3.66 21.41 9.26
N GLY A 183 -4.73 21.52 8.46
CA GLY A 183 -5.09 22.74 7.74
C GLY A 183 -5.55 23.86 8.67
N ARG A 184 -4.61 24.52 9.35
CA ARG A 184 -4.75 25.75 10.15
C ARG A 184 -5.92 25.76 11.15
N MET A 185 -5.67 25.22 12.35
CA MET A 185 -6.31 25.72 13.57
C MET A 185 -5.76 27.13 13.90
N THR A 186 -6.18 28.14 13.13
CA THR A 186 -6.08 29.56 13.50
C THR A 186 -7.47 30.17 13.46
N GLY A 187 -8.41 29.54 14.16
CA GLY A 187 -9.71 30.09 14.51
C GLY A 187 -9.92 29.90 16.00
N PRO A 188 -10.51 30.88 16.72
CA PRO A 188 -10.62 30.82 18.17
C PRO A 188 -11.34 29.54 18.58
N ALA A 189 -10.75 28.83 19.54
CA ALA A 189 -11.35 27.66 20.15
C ALA A 189 -12.75 28.04 20.66
N ALA A 190 -13.80 27.55 20.01
CA ALA A 190 -15.14 27.66 20.55
C ALA A 190 -15.16 26.95 21.92
N PRO A 191 -15.68 27.59 22.98
CA PRO A 191 -15.69 26.98 24.30
C PRO A 191 -16.52 25.70 24.22
N ARG A 192 -15.93 24.60 24.69
CA ARG A 192 -16.66 23.36 24.97
C ARG A 192 -17.83 23.75 25.89
N ARG A 193 -19.07 23.65 25.40
CA ARG A 193 -20.25 23.78 26.25
C ARG A 193 -20.10 22.76 27.37
N ALA A 194 -19.94 23.27 28.59
CA ALA A 194 -20.04 22.48 29.80
C ALA A 194 -21.37 21.74 29.75
N ARG A 195 -21.31 20.44 29.98
CA ARG A 195 -22.49 19.58 30.14
C ARG A 195 -23.03 19.87 31.54
N THR A 196 -23.69 21.00 31.72
CA THR A 196 -24.56 21.24 32.87
C THR A 196 -25.93 20.67 32.53
N GLY A 197 -26.31 19.63 33.25
CA GLY A 197 -27.56 18.93 33.07
C GLY A 197 -27.71 17.83 34.12
N GLU A 198 -27.38 18.18 35.36
CA GLU A 198 -28.00 17.58 36.53
C GLU A 198 -29.45 18.10 36.56
N GLY A 199 -30.41 17.19 36.61
CA GLY A 199 -31.83 17.49 36.58
C GLY A 199 -32.60 16.30 37.15
N ALA A 200 -32.74 16.32 38.46
CA ALA A 200 -33.55 15.43 39.27
C ALA A 200 -35.05 15.56 38.99
N CYS A 201 -35.79 14.58 39.55
CA CYS A 201 -37.25 14.43 39.70
C CYS A 201 -38.04 13.84 38.52
N ALA A 202 -38.44 12.57 38.65
CA ALA A 202 -39.78 12.16 39.09
C ALA A 202 -39.74 10.74 39.64
#